data_AF-A0AAE1KSJ5-F1
#
_entry.id   AF-A0AAE1KSJ5-F1
#
_cell.length_a   1.000
_cell.length_b   1.000
_cell.length_c   1.000
_cell.angle_alpha   90.00
_cell.angle_beta   90.00
_cell.angle_gamma   90.00
#
_symmetry.space_group_name_H-M   'P 1'
#
loop_
_entity.id
_entity.type
_entity.pdbx_description
1 polymer ?
#
loop_
_entity_poly.entity_id
_entity_poly.type
_entity_poly.pdbx_seq_one_letter_code
_entity_poly.pdbx_strand_id
1 'polypeptide(L)' 'MVERFNRTLADELAKCCDESQRDWDTKLPVLLMAYRSGVHEATGYTPACLMLGRELHLPVDLAPVDRLMRSSPQ' A
#
# COMPACT_ATOMS: atom_id res chain seq x y z
N MET A 1 -15.25 -10.01 -2.01
CA MET A 1 -13.89 -9.43 -1.96
C MET A 1 -13.88 -7.95 -2.34
N VAL A 2 -14.51 -7.54 -3.44
CA VAL A 2 -14.54 -6.14 -3.89
C VAL A 2 -15.18 -5.19 -2.87
N GLU A 3 -16.32 -5.54 -2.26
CA GLU A 3 -16.97 -4.66 -1.28
C GLU A 3 -16.15 -4.48 0.01
N ARG A 4 -15.46 -5.54 0.45
CA ARG A 4 -14.55 -5.48 1.61
C ARG A 4 -13.35 -4.60 1.29
N PHE A 5 -12.80 -4.74 0.09
CA PHE A 5 -11.74 -3.86 -0.40
C PHE A 5 -12.18 -2.40 -0.45
N ASN A 6 -13.32 -2.09 -1.07
CA ASN A 6 -13.82 -0.73 -1.20
C ASN A 6 -14.05 -0.08 0.16
N ARG A 7 -14.55 -0.84 1.14
CA ARG A 7 -14.68 -0.35 2.53
C ARG A 7 -13.33 -0.03 3.15
N THR A 8 -12.38 -0.96 3.10
CA THR A 8 -11.01 -0.72 3.61
C THR A 8 -10.36 0.48 2.93
N LEU A 9 -10.51 0.62 1.62
CA LEU A 9 -9.97 1.74 0.87
C LEU A 9 -10.60 3.08 1.31
N ALA A 10 -11.91 3.11 1.52
CA ALA A 10 -12.61 4.30 2.01
C ALA A 10 -12.18 4.67 3.44
N ASP A 11 -12.02 3.68 4.33
CA ASP A 11 -11.52 3.87 5.70
C ASP A 11 -10.09 4.42 5.70
N GLU A 12 -9.20 3.90 4.87
CA GLU A 12 -7.82 4.38 4.76
C GLU A 12 -7.74 5.78 4.12
N LEU A 13 -8.54 6.06 3.09
CA LEU A 13 -8.63 7.40 2.51
C LEU A 13 -9.12 8.41 3.54
N ALA A 14 -10.13 8.08 4.34
CA ALA A 14 -10.64 8.97 5.38
C ALA A 14 -9.57 9.30 6.45
N LYS A 15 -8.59 8.43 6.68
CA LYS A 15 -7.47 8.65 7.61
C LYS A 15 -6.31 9.44 6.99
N CYS A 16 -6.09 9.28 5.69
CA CYS A 16 -4.90 9.80 5.01
C CYS A 16 -5.13 11.09 4.20
N CYS A 17 -6.38 11.42 3.89
CA CYS A 17 -6.73 12.68 3.26
C CYS A 17 -6.66 13.84 4.26
N ASP A 18 -6.36 15.02 3.77
CA ASP A 18 -6.42 16.27 4.53
C ASP A 18 -7.86 16.59 4.96
N GLU A 19 -8.02 17.53 5.90
CA GLU A 19 -9.33 17.96 6.41
C GLU A 19 -10.31 18.40 5.30
N SER A 20 -9.77 18.92 4.19
CA SER A 20 -10.55 19.33 3.02
C SER A 20 -11.03 18.17 2.13
N GLN A 21 -10.49 16.95 2.34
CA GLN A 21 -10.74 15.74 1.56
C GLN A 21 -10.55 15.89 0.05
N ARG A 22 -9.70 16.83 -0.39
CA ARG A 22 -9.49 17.14 -1.82
C ARG A 22 -8.28 16.45 -2.43
N ASP A 23 -7.45 15.84 -1.61
CA ASP A 23 -6.18 15.22 -1.97
C ASP A 23 -6.27 13.68 -2.12
N TRP A 24 -7.49 13.12 -2.02
CA TRP A 24 -7.74 11.68 -2.09
C TRP A 24 -7.16 11.02 -3.34
N ASP A 25 -7.19 11.71 -4.47
CA ASP A 25 -6.67 11.26 -5.76
C ASP A 25 -5.14 11.15 -5.75
N THR A 26 -4.47 12.01 -4.97
CA THR A 26 -3.02 11.97 -4.79
C THR A 26 -2.58 10.85 -3.84
N LYS A 27 -3.41 10.50 -2.84
CA LYS A 27 -3.15 9.40 -1.89
C LYS A 27 -3.49 8.03 -2.47
N LEU A 28 -4.46 7.99 -3.38
CA LEU A 28 -5.00 6.74 -3.94
C LEU A 28 -3.93 5.80 -4.51
N PRO A 29 -2.94 6.24 -5.32
CA PRO A 29 -1.91 5.34 -5.85
C PRO A 29 -1.09 4.65 -4.76
N VAL A 30 -0.75 5.38 -3.68
CA VAL A 30 0.05 4.86 -2.57
C VAL A 30 -0.77 3.86 -1.75
N LEU A 31 -2.02 4.18 -1.43
CA LEU A 31 -2.91 3.27 -0.70
C LEU A 31 -3.19 1.99 -1.47
N LEU A 32 -3.43 2.10 -2.79
CA LEU A 32 -3.62 0.94 -3.66
C LEU A 32 -2.36 0.08 -3.76
N MET A 33 -1.17 0.70 -3.74
CA MET A 33 0.10 -0.02 -3.72
C MET A 33 0.24 -0.81 -2.42
N ALA A 34 0.08 -0.14 -1.27
CA ALA A 34 0.17 -0.75 0.05
C ALA A 34 -0.81 -1.91 0.23
N TYR A 35 -2.05 -1.73 -0.23
CA TYR A 35 -3.05 -2.79 -0.21
C TYR A 35 -2.63 -4.01 -1.05
N ARG A 36 -2.12 -3.79 -2.26
CA ARG A 36 -1.77 -4.89 -3.18
C ARG A 36 -0.53 -5.67 -2.75
N SER A 37 0.41 -5.03 -2.05
CA SER A 37 1.63 -5.66 -1.55
C SER A 37 1.53 -6.20 -0.12
N GLY A 38 0.47 -5.85 0.62
CA GLY A 38 0.25 -6.31 1.99
C GLY A 38 -0.31 -7.74 2.02
N VAL A 39 0.26 -8.60 2.87
CA VAL A 39 -0.27 -9.95 3.09
C VAL A 39 -1.60 -9.86 3.81
N HIS A 40 -2.64 -10.47 3.23
CA HIS A 40 -3.95 -10.54 3.86
C HIS A 40 -4.04 -11.73 4.81
N GLU A 41 -4.36 -11.50 6.08
CA GLU A 41 -4.46 -12.57 7.10
C GLU A 41 -5.42 -13.71 6.72
N ALA A 42 -6.52 -13.38 6.05
CA ALA A 42 -7.52 -14.37 5.66
C ALA A 42 -7.02 -15.39 4.64
N THR A 43 -6.02 -15.03 3.83
CA THR A 43 -5.51 -15.86 2.74
C THR A 43 -4.05 -16.25 2.93
N GLY A 44 -3.28 -15.50 3.73
CA GLY A 44 -1.83 -15.64 3.85
C GLY A 44 -1.05 -15.16 2.62
N TYR A 45 -1.72 -14.54 1.64
CA TYR A 45 -1.12 -14.05 0.40
C TYR A 45 -1.42 -12.58 0.19
N THR A 46 -0.58 -11.90 -0.59
CA THR A 46 -0.87 -10.55 -1.05
C THR A 46 -1.97 -10.56 -2.12
N PRO A 47 -2.80 -9.51 -2.22
CA PRO A 47 -3.77 -9.39 -3.30
C PRO A 47 -3.12 -9.41 -4.69
N ALA A 48 -1.90 -8.89 -4.84
CA ALA A 48 -1.17 -8.96 -6.10
C ALA A 48 -0.87 -10.41 -6.51
N CYS A 49 -0.39 -11.24 -5.58
CA CYS A 49 -0.16 -12.65 -5.84
C CYS A 49 -1.44 -13.37 -6.29
N LEU A 50 -2.56 -13.10 -5.62
CA LEU A 50 -3.83 -13.75 -5.95
C LEU A 50 -4.43 -13.28 -7.29
N MET A 51 -4.26 -12.00 -7.65
CA MET A 51 -4.86 -11.43 -8.87
C MET A 51 -3.97 -11.58 -10.11
N LEU A 52 -2.65 -11.47 -9.95
CA LEU A 52 -1.68 -11.39 -11.05
C LEU A 52 -0.76 -12.62 -11.12
N GLY A 53 -0.82 -13.52 -10.14
CA GLY A 53 0.05 -14.70 -10.06
C GLY A 53 1.51 -14.38 -9.72
N ARG A 54 1.83 -13.15 -9.31
CA ARG A 54 3.18 -12.71 -8.93
C ARG A 54 3.13 -11.64 -7.84
N GLU A 55 4.18 -11.55 -7.04
CA GLU A 55 4.35 -10.45 -6.10
C GLU A 55 4.68 -9.13 -6.82
N LEU A 56 4.33 -8.01 -6.18
CA LEU A 56 4.80 -6.70 -6.59
C LEU A 56 6.22 -6.46 -6.04
N HIS A 57 7.13 -5.99 -6.88
CA HIS A 57 8.41 -5.45 -6.43
C HIS A 57 8.25 -3.95 -6.18
N LEU A 58 8.38 -3.55 -4.92
CA LEU A 58 8.32 -2.16 -4.50
C LEU A 58 9.70 -1.51 -4.70
N PRO A 59 9.77 -0.17 -4.86
CA PRO A 59 11.05 0.53 -4.94
C PRO A 59 11.98 0.28 -3.74
N VAL A 60 11.39 0.02 -2.56
CA VAL A 60 12.15 -0.33 -1.34
C VAL A 60 12.85 -1.69 -1.45
N ASP A 61 12.29 -2.63 -2.20
CA ASP A 61 12.87 -3.96 -2.41
C ASP A 61 14.10 -3.90 -3.33
N LEU A 62 14.20 -2.84 -4.14
CA LEU A 62 15.27 -2.61 -5.10
C LEU A 62 16.36 -1.66 -4.55
N ALA A 63 16.11 -0.99 -3.43
CA ALA A 63 17.04 -0.06 -2.84
C ALA A 63 18.22 -0.82 -2.20
N PRO A 64 19.48 -0.44 -2.48
CA PRO A 64 20.63 -1.01 -1.78
C PRO A 64 20.48 -0.77 -0.26
N VAL A 65 20.53 -1.85 0.53
CA VAL A 65 20.36 -1.82 2.00
C VAL A 65 21.24 -0.76 2.67
N ASP A 66 22.43 -0.50 2.12
CA ASP A 66 23.38 0.52 2.62
C ASP A 66 22.81 1.95 2.60
N ARG A 67 21.87 2.26 1.69
CA ARG A 67 21.32 3.61 1.54
C ARG A 67 20.19 3.93 2.53
N LEU A 68 19.46 2.90 2.97
CA LEU A 68 18.35 3.03 3.94
C LEU A 68 18.87 3.19 5.39
N MET A 69 20.02 2.58 5.72
CA MET A 69 20.61 2.71 7.07
C MET A 69 21.32 4.04 7.32
N ARG A 70 21.75 4.77 6.28
CA ARG A 70 22.46 6.05 6.42
C ARG A 70 21.55 7.28 6.52
N SER A 71 20.24 7.12 6.28
CA SER A 71 19.29 8.25 6.24
C SER A 71 18.55 8.52 7.56
N SER A 72 18.84 7.80 8.65
CA SER A 72 18.33 8.16 9.98
C SER A 72 19.19 9.29 10.56
N PRO A 73 18.68 10.52 10.72
CA PRO A 73 19.38 11.54 11.49
C PRO A 73 19.24 11.20 12.99
N GLN A 74 20.32 11.41 13.73
CA GLN A 74 20.27 11.53 15.19
C GLN A 74 19.68 12.88 15.58
#